data_AF-A0A0F2Q7K1-F1
#
_entry.id   AF-A0A0F2Q7K1-F1
#
_cell.length_a   1.000
_cell.length_b   1.000
_cell.length_c   1.000
_cell.angle_alpha   90.00
_cell.angle_beta   90.00
_cell.angle_gamma   90.00
#
_symmetry.space_group_name_H-M   'P 1'
#
loop_
_entity.id
_entity.type
_entity.pdbx_description
1 polymer ?
#
loop_
_entity_poly.entity_id
_entity_poly.type
_entity_poly.pdbx_seq_one_letter_code
_entity_poly.pdbx_strand_id
1 'polypeptide(L)' 'MKNGKKNIIHFSNEDKSKMDFKGYDFGKGLFYRTNFSDSNLEGVNFRGANLKYCLLVSKKQRI' A
#
# COMPACT_ATOMS: atom_id res chain seq x y z
N MET A 1 -20.10 -4.15 23.16
CA MET A 1 -19.27 -3.34 22.23
C MET A 1 -17.96 -4.09 22.03
N LYS A 2 -17.72 -4.68 20.84
CA LYS A 2 -16.50 -5.47 20.59
C LYS A 2 -15.33 -4.52 20.37
N ASN A 3 -14.29 -4.62 21.20
CA ASN A 3 -13.07 -3.82 21.17
C ASN A 3 -12.56 -3.55 19.75
N GLY A 4 -12.63 -2.29 19.31
CA GLY A 4 -12.17 -1.82 18.01
C GLY A 4 -10.65 -1.73 17.91
N LYS A 5 -9.95 -2.86 17.92
CA LYS A 5 -8.58 -2.91 17.40
C LYS A 5 -8.65 -2.51 15.93
N LYS A 6 -8.35 -1.24 15.61
CA LYS A 6 -8.01 -0.85 14.25
C LYS A 6 -6.79 -1.68 13.86
N ASN A 7 -7.01 -2.76 13.12
CA ASN A 7 -5.92 -3.56 12.60
C ASN A 7 -5.14 -2.68 11.62
N ILE A 8 -3.95 -2.28 12.03
CA ILE A 8 -3.02 -1.58 11.16
C ILE A 8 -2.53 -2.60 10.12
N ILE A 9 -2.62 -2.24 8.84
CA ILE A 9 -2.09 -3.06 7.76
C ILE A 9 -0.57 -3.01 7.80
N HIS A 10 0.08 -4.17 7.75
CA HIS A 10 1.52 -4.28 7.77
C HIS A 10 1.98 -5.11 6.57
N PHE A 11 2.64 -4.47 5.61
CA PHE A 11 3.26 -5.12 4.44
C PHE A 11 4.74 -4.75 4.27
N SER A 12 5.42 -4.38 5.36
CA SER A 12 6.83 -3.95 5.27
C SER A 12 7.70 -5.06 4.67
N ASN A 13 8.52 -4.70 3.68
CA ASN A 13 9.39 -5.58 2.90
C ASN A 13 8.65 -6.64 2.05
N GLU A 14 7.36 -6.46 1.81
CA GLU A 14 6.59 -7.36 0.94
C GLU A 14 6.58 -6.91 -0.52
N ASP A 15 6.40 -7.87 -1.42
CA ASP A 15 6.03 -7.61 -2.80
C ASP A 15 4.51 -7.62 -2.96
N LYS A 16 3.95 -6.44 -3.22
CA LYS A 16 2.53 -6.20 -3.54
C LYS A 16 2.37 -5.65 -4.95
N SER A 17 3.34 -5.88 -5.84
CA SER A 17 3.26 -5.40 -7.21
C SER A 17 2.08 -6.01 -7.97
N LYS A 18 1.52 -5.25 -8.92
CA LYS A 18 0.42 -5.66 -9.80
C LYS A 18 -0.89 -6.03 -9.09
N MET A 19 -1.06 -5.62 -7.84
CA MET A 19 -2.27 -5.87 -7.07
C MET A 19 -3.31 -4.78 -7.32
N ASP A 20 -4.59 -5.10 -7.15
CA ASP A 20 -5.66 -4.10 -7.14
C ASP A 20 -6.01 -3.73 -5.69
N PHE A 21 -5.71 -2.49 -5.31
CA PHE A 21 -6.08 -1.92 -4.02
C PHE A 21 -7.04 -0.75 -4.16
N LYS A 22 -7.73 -0.59 -5.30
CA LYS A 22 -8.61 0.56 -5.53
C LYS A 22 -9.57 0.78 -4.35
N GLY A 23 -9.54 2.01 -3.80
CA GLY A 23 -10.40 2.43 -2.70
C GLY A 23 -10.07 1.88 -1.31
N TYR A 24 -8.96 1.15 -1.13
CA TYR A 24 -8.59 0.62 0.19
C TYR A 24 -8.23 1.72 1.20
N ASP A 25 -8.57 1.51 2.48
CA ASP A 25 -8.09 2.35 3.59
C ASP A 25 -6.80 1.77 4.18
N PHE A 26 -5.67 2.33 3.74
CA PHE A 26 -4.32 2.03 4.22
C PHE A 26 -3.84 3.04 5.28
N GLY A 27 -4.76 3.77 5.91
CA GLY A 27 -4.48 4.76 6.92
C GLY A 27 -3.67 4.17 8.09
N LYS A 28 -2.61 4.88 8.49
CA LYS A 28 -1.65 4.46 9.53
C LYS A 28 -0.92 3.13 9.25
N GLY A 29 -1.02 2.58 8.03
CA GLY A 29 -0.36 1.34 7.63
C GLY A 29 1.17 1.40 7.66
N LEU A 30 1.81 0.25 7.78
CA LEU A 30 3.25 0.07 7.77
C LEU A 30 3.67 -0.60 6.46
N PHE A 31 4.32 0.16 5.58
CA PHE A 31 4.71 -0.25 4.24
C PHE A 31 6.21 0.00 3.98
N TYR A 32 7.06 -0.10 5.00
CA TYR A 32 8.48 0.16 4.84
C TYR A 32 9.08 -0.79 3.79
N ARG A 33 9.73 -0.27 2.74
CA ARG A 33 10.29 -1.07 1.63
C ARG A 33 9.29 -1.98 0.89
N THR A 34 7.99 -1.67 0.92
CA THR A 34 6.99 -2.44 0.16
C THR A 34 7.08 -2.12 -1.33
N ASN A 35 7.02 -3.16 -2.17
CA ASN A 35 6.89 -2.97 -3.62
C ASN A 35 5.41 -2.89 -4.01
N PHE A 36 4.95 -1.72 -4.43
CA PHE A 36 3.61 -1.50 -5.00
C PHE A 36 3.66 -1.26 -6.52
N SER A 37 4.77 -1.56 -7.21
CA SER A 37 4.91 -1.28 -8.64
C SER A 37 3.76 -1.91 -9.43
N ASP A 38 3.23 -1.18 -10.41
CA ASP A 38 2.11 -1.63 -11.25
C ASP A 38 0.79 -1.95 -10.51
N SER A 39 0.67 -1.59 -9.23
CA SER A 39 -0.58 -1.79 -8.48
C SER A 39 -1.61 -0.70 -8.79
N ASN A 40 -2.88 -1.04 -8.77
CA ASN A 40 -3.95 -0.06 -8.82
C ASN A 40 -4.16 0.55 -7.43
N LEU A 41 -3.67 1.77 -7.23
CA LEU A 41 -3.80 2.53 -5.99
C LEU A 41 -4.82 3.68 -6.10
N GLU A 42 -5.69 3.65 -7.11
CA GLU A 42 -6.71 4.68 -7.31
C GLU A 42 -7.60 4.80 -6.07
N GLY A 43 -7.70 5.99 -5.49
CA GLY A 43 -8.53 6.24 -4.31
C GLY A 43 -8.05 5.60 -3.00
N VAL A 44 -6.83 5.06 -2.94
CA VAL A 44 -6.28 4.49 -1.68
C VAL A 44 -5.99 5.61 -0.67
N ASN A 45 -6.45 5.41 0.56
CA ASN A 45 -6.11 6.31 1.66
C ASN A 45 -4.79 5.89 2.33
N PHE A 46 -3.73 6.68 2.15
CA PHE A 46 -2.45 6.48 2.83
C PHE A 46 -2.22 7.42 4.03
N ARG A 47 -3.27 8.05 4.57
CA ARG A 47 -3.11 9.06 5.64
C ARG A 47 -2.41 8.48 6.87
N GLY A 48 -1.24 9.02 7.19
CA GLY A 48 -0.42 8.59 8.32
C GLY A 48 0.32 7.26 8.11
N ALA A 49 0.30 6.70 6.90
CA ALA A 49 1.03 5.48 6.59
C ALA A 49 2.54 5.73 6.50
N ASN A 50 3.34 4.72 6.88
CA ASN A 50 4.78 4.72 6.66
C ASN A 50 5.11 4.11 5.29
N LEU A 51 5.39 4.96 4.30
CA LEU A 51 5.74 4.59 2.92
C LEU A 51 7.24 4.71 2.63
N LYS A 52 8.10 4.77 3.65
CA LYS A 52 9.54 5.00 3.45
C LYS A 52 10.14 3.85 2.63
N TYR A 53 10.85 4.21 1.56
CA TYR A 53 11.46 3.29 0.58
C TYR A 53 10.46 2.40 -0.18
N CYS A 54 9.17 2.75 -0.23
CA CYS A 54 8.23 2.06 -1.12
C CYS A 54 8.61 2.26 -2.60
N LEU A 55 8.30 1.25 -3.41
CA LEU A 55 8.32 1.38 -4.87
C LEU A 55 6.90 1.58 -5.40
N LEU A 56 6.61 2.71 -6.03
CA LEU A 56 5.27 3.06 -6.57
C LEU A 56 5.27 3.22 -8.10
N VAL A 57 6.37 2.86 -8.77
CA VAL A 57 6.51 3.09 -10.21
C VAL A 57 5.63 2.12 -11.00
N SER A 58 4.85 2.61 -11.95
CA SER A 58 4.33 1.77 -13.03
C SER A 58 5.45 1.50 -14.03
N LYS A 59 5.82 0.24 -14.22
CA LYS A 59 6.65 -0.17 -15.35
C LYS A 59 5.78 -0.18 -16.61
N LYS A 60 5.58 1.00 -17.19
CA LYS A 60 5.19 1.07 -18.60
C LYS A 60 6.33 0.43 -19.38
N GLN A 61 6.10 -0.73 -19.99
CA GLN A 61 7.01 -1.25 -20.99
C GLN A 61 7.12 -0.17 -22.08
N ARG A 62 8.32 0.36 -22.28
CA ARG A 62 8.61 1.21 -23.42
C ARG A 62 8.52 0.30 -24.64
N ILE A 63 7.42 0.42 -25.38
CA ILE A 63 7.35 0.01 -26.78
C ILE A 63 8.23 0.94 -27.61
#